data_AF-A0A151QTH8-F1
#
_entry.id   AF-A0A151QTH8-F1
#
_cell.length_a   1.000
_cell.length_b   1.000
_cell.length_c   1.000
_cell.angle_alpha   90.00
_cell.angle_beta   90.00
_cell.angle_gamma   90.00
#
_symmetry.space_group_name_H-M   'P 1'
#
loop_
_entity.id
_entity.type
_entity.pdbx_description
1 polymer ?
#
loop_
_entity_poly.entity_id
_entity_poly.type
_entity_poly.pdbx_seq_one_letter_code
_entity_poly.pdbx_strand_id
1 'polypeptide(L)'
;FMHDSRERHMQAVDKILQYLKSSLENGLLFKREDTLTMKIYTDADYVGSITDKKSTSRYYMFLGDSLVTLRRKKKDRVSRSSAEAEF
;
A
#
# COMPACT_ATOMS: atom_id res chain seq x y z
N PHE A 1 34.01 2.02 6.02
CA PHE A 1 32.88 2.59 5.26
C PHE A 1 31.69 1.64 5.30
N MET A 2 31.04 1.51 6.46
CA MET A 2 29.79 0.77 6.66
C MET A 2 29.19 1.33 7.95
N HIS A 3 28.63 2.55 7.88
CA HIS A 3 27.75 3.02 8.94
C HIS A 3 26.34 2.55 8.57
N ASP A 4 25.74 1.84 9.52
CA ASP A 4 24.50 1.09 9.43
C ASP A 4 23.36 1.93 8.81
N SER A 5 22.84 1.53 7.65
CA SER A 5 21.70 2.20 7.00
C SER A 5 20.43 2.13 7.86
N ARG A 6 20.40 1.19 8.81
CA ARG A 6 19.28 0.94 9.71
C ARG A 6 18.94 2.13 10.60
N GLU A 7 19.93 2.84 11.12
CA GLU A 7 19.66 4.03 11.96
C GLU A 7 18.94 5.12 11.19
N ARG A 8 19.39 5.42 9.96
CA ARG A 8 18.73 6.44 9.11
C ARG A 8 17.31 6.04 8.74
N HIS A 9 17.09 4.77 8.42
CA HIS A 9 15.75 4.26 8.13
C HIS A 9 14.84 4.32 9.36
N MET A 10 15.33 3.94 10.54
CA MET A 10 14.55 4.02 11.79
C MET A 10 14.21 5.47 12.15
N GLN A 11 15.17 6.39 12.04
CA GLN A 11 14.90 7.82 12.24
C GLN A 11 13.85 8.38 11.29
N ALA A 12 13.83 7.93 10.03
CA ALA A 12 12.79 8.32 9.07
C ALA A 12 11.42 7.76 9.46
N VAL A 13 11.35 6.50 9.90
CA VAL A 13 10.13 5.87 10.41
C VAL A 13 9.59 6.61 11.63
N ASP A 14 10.44 6.92 12.60
CA ASP A 14 10.05 7.65 13.82
C ASP A 14 9.48 9.03 13.49
N LYS A 15 10.09 9.75 12.53
CA LYS A 15 9.58 11.04 12.04
C LYS A 15 8.21 10.91 11.39
N ILE A 16 7.99 9.88 10.57
CA ILE A 16 6.68 9.62 9.95
C ILE A 16 5.63 9.34 11.02
N LEU A 17 5.94 8.49 12.00
CA LEU A 17 5.02 8.18 13.10
C LEU A 17 4.72 9.41 13.97
N GLN A 18 5.72 10.23 14.27
CA GLN A 18 5.54 11.47 15.01
C GLN A 18 4.64 12.46 14.25
N TYR A 19 4.85 12.59 12.94
CA TYR A 19 4.00 13.42 12.08
C TYR A 19 2.54 12.94 12.16
N LEU A 20 2.29 11.65 11.88
CA LEU A 20 0.95 11.06 11.92
C LEU A 20 0.26 11.23 13.27
N LYS A 21 1.01 11.12 14.38
CA LYS A 21 0.47 11.34 15.73
C LYS A 21 0.15 12.81 15.99
N SER A 22 1.00 13.72 15.53
CA SER A 22 0.78 15.17 15.71
C SER A 22 -0.32 15.72 14.80
N SER A 23 -0.62 15.04 13.69
CA SER A 23 -1.55 15.50 12.66
C SER A 23 -2.88 14.75 12.67
N LEU A 24 -3.30 14.19 13.81
CA LEU A 24 -4.56 13.44 13.92
C LEU A 24 -5.79 14.28 13.54
N GLU A 25 -5.74 15.59 13.79
CA GLU A 25 -6.80 16.54 13.45
C GLU A 25 -6.75 17.03 11.99
N ASN A 26 -5.62 16.79 11.31
CA ASN A 26 -5.45 17.16 9.92
C ASN A 26 -5.99 16.05 9.03
N GLY A 27 -7.21 16.24 8.52
CA GLY A 27 -7.81 15.35 7.53
C GLY A 27 -7.11 15.41 6.16
N LEU A 28 -7.43 14.46 5.30
CA LEU A 28 -7.06 14.52 3.89
C LEU A 28 -8.00 15.48 3.15
N LEU A 29 -7.43 16.46 2.45
CA LEU A 29 -8.21 17.37 1.61
C LEU A 29 -8.43 16.75 0.23
N PHE A 30 -9.66 16.38 -0.05
CA PHE A 30 -10.07 15.94 -1.37
C PHE A 30 -10.55 17.14 -2.18
N LYS A 31 -9.86 17.43 -3.29
CA LYS A 31 -10.32 18.46 -4.22
C LYS A 31 -11.53 17.93 -4.98
N ARG A 32 -12.54 18.77 -5.13
CA ARG A 32 -13.67 18.48 -6.00
C ARG A 32 -13.16 18.49 -7.44
N GLU A 33 -13.34 17.38 -8.14
CA GLU A 33 -13.09 17.28 -9.57
C GLU A 33 -14.42 17.39 -10.32
N ASP A 34 -14.42 18.11 -11.44
CA ASP A 34 -15.62 18.33 -12.25
C ASP A 34 -16.05 17.03 -12.98
N THR A 35 -15.10 16.12 -13.18
CA THR A 35 -15.30 14.79 -13.77
C THR A 35 -15.22 13.69 -12.72
N LEU A 36 -16.34 13.01 -12.48
CA LEU A 36 -16.41 11.86 -11.58
C LEU A 36 -15.88 10.59 -12.26
N THR A 37 -14.57 10.49 -12.44
CA THR A 37 -13.94 9.30 -13.04
C THR A 37 -13.50 8.33 -11.96
N MET A 38 -13.99 7.10 -11.99
CA MET A 38 -13.50 6.04 -11.09
C MET A 38 -12.32 5.31 -11.73
N LYS A 39 -11.16 5.32 -11.07
CA LYS A 39 -9.96 4.57 -11.51
C LYS A 39 -9.67 3.48 -10.48
N ILE A 40 -9.60 2.22 -10.91
CA ILE A 40 -9.24 1.10 -10.05
C ILE A 40 -7.95 0.49 -10.58
N TYR A 41 -7.02 0.28 -9.67
CA TYR A 41 -5.78 -0.42 -9.95
C TYR A 41 -5.73 -1.65 -9.06
N THR A 42 -5.31 -2.76 -9.64
CA THR A 42 -5.14 -4.04 -8.97
C THR A 42 -3.69 -4.48 -9.14
N ASP A 43 -3.14 -5.07 -8.09
CA ASP A 43 -1.80 -5.62 -8.11
C ASP A 43 -1.77 -6.90 -7.28
N ALA A 44 -0.90 -7.83 -7.66
CA ALA A 44 -0.74 -9.09 -6.96
C ALA A 44 0.72 -9.52 -6.92
N ASP A 45 1.22 -9.71 -5.70
CA ASP A 45 2.57 -10.18 -5.47
C ASP A 45 2.58 -11.72 -5.57
N TYR A 46 3.38 -12.28 -6.49
CA TYR A 46 3.69 -13.72 -6.51
C TYR A 46 4.70 -14.05 -5.41
N VAL A 47 4.38 -15.03 -4.55
CA VAL A 47 5.25 -15.47 -3.44
C VAL A 47 5.65 -14.30 -2.52
N GLY A 48 4.65 -13.49 -2.12
CA GLY A 48 4.87 -12.28 -1.31
C GLY A 48 5.38 -12.49 0.12
N SER A 49 5.61 -13.73 0.56
CA SER A 49 6.14 -14.06 1.89
C SER A 49 7.10 -15.24 1.81
N ILE A 50 8.31 -15.08 2.38
CA ILE A 50 9.32 -16.14 2.43
C ILE A 50 8.83 -17.32 3.29
N THR A 51 8.09 -17.04 4.35
CA THR A 51 7.58 -18.04 5.30
C THR A 51 6.46 -18.88 4.70
N ASP A 52 5.45 -18.24 4.13
CA ASP A 52 4.20 -18.93 3.77
C ASP A 52 4.04 -19.13 2.26
N LYS A 53 4.86 -18.44 1.45
CA LYS A 53 4.80 -18.38 -0.02
C LYS A 53 3.45 -17.95 -0.60
N LYS A 54 2.51 -17.51 0.24
CA LYS A 54 1.18 -17.06 -0.17
C LYS A 54 1.29 -15.69 -0.86
N SER A 55 0.63 -15.59 -2.00
CA SER A 55 0.50 -14.34 -2.74
C SER A 55 -0.33 -13.33 -1.97
N THR A 56 -0.13 -12.06 -2.27
CA THR A 56 -0.94 -10.98 -1.69
C THR A 56 -1.52 -10.16 -2.82
N SER A 57 -2.85 -10.08 -2.88
CA SER A 57 -3.52 -9.15 -3.79
C SER A 57 -3.82 -7.84 -3.08
N ARG A 58 -3.74 -6.76 -3.82
CA ARG A 58 -4.14 -5.43 -3.38
C ARG A 58 -4.89 -4.72 -4.49
N TYR A 59 -5.81 -3.85 -4.09
CA TYR A 59 -6.41 -2.91 -5.01
C TYR A 59 -6.52 -1.55 -4.36
N TYR A 60 -6.46 -0.51 -5.18
CA TYR A 60 -6.67 0.86 -4.77
C TYR A 60 -7.59 1.55 -5.77
N MET A 61 -8.54 2.30 -5.23
CA MET A 61 -9.61 2.94 -5.98
C MET A 61 -9.55 4.45 -5.76
N PHE A 62 -9.46 5.16 -6.87
CA PHE A 62 -9.51 6.60 -6.94
C PHE A 62 -10.87 7.06 -7.47
N LEU A 63 -11.37 8.14 -6.90
CA LEU A 63 -12.48 8.92 -7.42
C LEU A 63 -11.93 10.27 -7.84
N GLY A 64 -11.81 10.48 -9.14
CA GLY A 64 -10.99 11.55 -9.68
C GLY A 64 -9.51 11.33 -9.34
N ASP A 65 -8.88 12.35 -8.76
CA ASP A 65 -7.51 12.28 -8.22
C ASP A 65 -7.46 11.91 -6.71
N SER A 66 -8.60 11.60 -6.12
CA SER A 66 -8.73 11.31 -4.68
C SER A 66 -8.71 9.81 -4.40
N LEU A 67 -7.76 9.32 -3.59
CA LEU A 67 -7.74 7.91 -3.15
C LEU A 67 -8.87 7.68 -2.13
N VAL A 68 -9.84 6.84 -2.49
CA VAL A 68 -11.01 6.56 -1.63
C VAL A 68 -10.84 5.24 -0.87
N THR A 69 -10.29 4.22 -1.53
CA THR A 69 -10.17 2.89 -0.93
C THR A 69 -8.82 2.28 -1.24
N LEU A 70 -8.18 1.70 -0.23
CA LEU A 70 -7.04 0.80 -0.37
C LEU A 70 -7.36 -0.48 0.40
N ARG A 71 -7.22 -1.63 -0.26
CA ARG A 71 -7.39 -2.93 0.39
C ARG A 71 -6.25 -3.86 0.00
N ARG A 72 -5.77 -4.62 0.98
CA ARG A 72 -4.80 -5.69 0.81
C ARG A 72 -5.37 -6.98 1.38
N LYS A 73 -5.22 -8.09 0.68
CA LYS A 73 -5.67 -9.42 1.12
C LYS A 73 -4.60 -10.46 0.78
N LYS A 74 -4.17 -11.20 1.79
CA LYS A 74 -3.33 -12.38 1.59
C LYS A 74 -4.20 -13.52 1.04
N LYS A 75 -3.77 -14.16 -0.06
CA LYS A 75 -4.48 -15.32 -0.61
C LYS A 75 -4.41 -16.48 0.39
N ASP A 76 -5.46 -17.30 0.44
CA ASP A 76 -5.49 -18.47 1.32
C ASP A 76 -4.57 -19.60 0.81
N ARG A 77 -4.43 -19.69 -0.51
CA ARG A 77 -3.60 -20.67 -1.20
C ARG A 77 -2.30 -20.05 -1.71
N VAL A 78 -1.30 -20.91 -1.91
CA VAL A 78 -0.04 -20.56 -2.55
C VAL A 78 -0.25 -20.55 -4.06
N SER A 79 -0.04 -19.40 -4.70
CA SER A 79 -0.05 -19.32 -6.17
C SER A 79 1.19 -20.01 -6.72
N ARG A 80 1.06 -20.71 -7.84
CA ARG A 80 2.17 -21.38 -8.53
C ARG A 80 2.73 -20.57 -9.68
N SER A 81 2.02 -19.55 -10.13
CA SER A 81 2.47 -18.58 -11.14
C SER A 81 2.02 -17.16 -10.79
N SER A 82 2.59 -16.15 -11.48
CA SER A 82 2.13 -14.76 -11.39
C SER A 82 0.70 -14.60 -11.91
N ALA A 83 0.32 -15.30 -12.97
CA ALA A 83 -1.06 -15.32 -13.46
C ALA A 83 -2.04 -15.80 -12.38
N GLU A 84 -1.72 -16.89 -11.66
CA GLU A 84 -2.53 -17.36 -10.52
C GLU A 84 -2.45 -16.42 -9.29
N ALA A 85 -1.49 -15.49 -9.24
CA ALA A 85 -1.47 -14.46 -8.22
C ALA A 85 -2.45 -13.33 -8.57
N GLU A 86 -2.51 -12.95 -9.85
CA GLU A 86 -3.42 -11.91 -10.37
C GLU A 86 -4.89 -12.33 -10.35
N PHE A 87 -5.19 -13.59 -10.67
CA PHE A 87 -6.55 -14.16 -10.74
C PHE A 87 -6.83 -15.07 -9.54
#